data_AF-A0A3C0LBM9-F1
#
_entry.id   AF-A0A3C0LBM9-F1
#
_cell.length_a   1.000
_cell.length_b   1.000
_cell.length_c   1.000
_cell.angle_alpha   90.00
_cell.angle_beta   90.00
_cell.angle_gamma   90.00
#
_symmetry.space_group_name_H-M   'P 1'
#
loop_
_entity.id
_entity.type
_entity.pdbx_description
1 polymer ?
#
loop_
_entity_poly.entity_id
_entity_poly.type
_entity_poly.pdbx_seq_one_letter_code
_entity_poly.pdbx_strand_id
1 'polypeptide(L)'
;MKKIFVIFTFTTFILFFIGTPCMAEPTVSPGIFWNCLVELDNEYGVEISEVIKSSYIKGIAKGIMLTMTMIDLNESDHEIVLFNYNFINSHIIEISKVMDDLYKDPANALIKLDWMCRIAYSKLRGEDVESLIRTGRALGEILPDNF
;
A
#
# COMPACT_ATOMS: atom_id res chain seq x y z
N MET A 1 -1.82 28.54 11.82
CA MET A 1 -2.13 27.10 11.99
C MET A 1 -3.44 26.66 11.32
N LYS A 2 -4.57 27.40 11.45
CA LYS A 2 -5.87 26.99 10.84
C LYS A 2 -5.85 26.82 9.32
N LYS A 3 -5.06 27.61 8.58
CA LYS A 3 -4.97 27.55 7.11
C LYS A 3 -4.32 26.26 6.58
N ILE A 4 -3.34 25.71 7.30
CA ILE A 4 -2.66 24.45 6.92
C ILE A 4 -3.61 23.27 7.11
N PHE A 5 -4.42 23.29 8.17
CA PHE A 5 -5.41 22.23 8.44
C PHE A 5 -6.50 22.16 7.36
N VAL A 6 -6.95 23.32 6.84
CA VAL A 6 -7.93 23.38 5.75
C VAL A 6 -7.35 22.79 4.46
N ILE A 7 -6.11 23.13 4.12
CA ILE A 7 -5.44 22.55 2.93
C ILE A 7 -5.31 21.04 3.09
N PHE A 8 -4.81 20.56 4.23
CA PHE A 8 -4.63 19.13 4.49
C PHE A 8 -5.95 18.35 4.40
N THR A 9 -7.01 18.88 5.01
CA THR A 9 -8.37 18.29 4.95
C THR A 9 -8.88 18.27 3.51
N PHE A 10 -8.69 19.34 2.75
CA PHE A 10 -9.15 19.44 1.37
C PHE A 10 -8.38 18.50 0.43
N THR A 11 -7.07 18.35 0.57
CA THR A 11 -6.29 17.32 -0.17
C THR A 11 -6.72 15.91 0.21
N THR A 12 -6.96 15.64 1.49
CA THR A 12 -7.43 14.32 1.94
C THR A 12 -8.83 14.02 1.40
N PHE A 13 -9.70 15.04 1.34
CA PHE A 13 -11.02 14.96 0.73
C PHE A 13 -10.91 14.69 -0.77
N ILE A 14 -10.09 15.47 -1.50
CA ILE A 14 -9.87 15.26 -2.93
C ILE A 14 -9.30 13.87 -3.20
N LEU A 15 -8.39 13.35 -2.39
CA LEU A 15 -7.88 11.99 -2.51
C LEU A 15 -8.96 10.94 -2.25
N PHE A 16 -9.88 11.19 -1.30
CA PHE A 16 -11.05 10.36 -1.08
C PHE A 16 -11.99 10.39 -2.29
N PHE A 17 -12.22 11.56 -2.89
CA PHE A 17 -13.15 11.76 -4.00
C PHE A 17 -12.57 11.38 -5.37
N ILE A 18 -11.27 11.47 -5.62
CA ILE A 18 -10.63 10.87 -6.81
C ILE A 18 -10.73 9.34 -6.77
N GLY A 19 -10.83 8.76 -5.56
CA GLY A 19 -11.22 7.35 -5.38
C GLY A 19 -12.71 7.05 -5.65
N THR A 20 -13.60 8.06 -5.71
CA THR A 20 -15.06 7.84 -5.86
C THR A 20 -15.60 7.63 -7.28
N PRO A 21 -15.06 8.17 -8.39
CA PRO A 21 -15.52 7.75 -9.71
C PRO A 21 -15.18 6.26 -9.99
N CYS A 22 -14.21 5.70 -9.26
CA CYS A 22 -13.93 4.25 -9.23
C CYS A 22 -14.88 3.42 -8.34
N MET A 23 -15.82 4.02 -7.62
CA MET A 23 -16.76 3.30 -6.74
C MET A 23 -18.09 2.93 -7.41
N ALA A 24 -18.32 3.34 -8.65
CA ALA A 24 -19.47 2.88 -9.45
C ALA A 24 -19.13 1.66 -10.33
N GLU A 25 -17.85 1.32 -10.44
CA GLU A 25 -17.31 0.18 -11.19
C GLU A 25 -16.72 -0.84 -10.20
N PRO A 26 -16.58 -2.13 -10.59
CA PRO A 26 -16.08 -3.18 -9.70
C PRO A 26 -14.82 -2.74 -8.98
N THR A 27 -14.77 -3.02 -7.67
CA THR A 27 -13.69 -2.62 -6.76
C THR A 27 -12.33 -2.63 -7.45
N VAL A 28 -11.75 -1.44 -7.63
CA VAL A 28 -10.48 -1.30 -8.33
C VAL A 28 -9.42 -2.06 -7.56
N SER A 29 -8.84 -3.08 -8.20
CA SER A 29 -7.84 -3.91 -7.55
C SER A 29 -6.65 -3.06 -7.07
N PRO A 30 -5.99 -3.44 -5.97
CA PRO A 30 -4.86 -2.68 -5.43
C PRO A 30 -3.77 -2.40 -6.46
N GLY A 31 -3.47 -3.35 -7.35
CA GLY A 31 -2.50 -3.17 -8.43
C GLY A 31 -2.96 -2.19 -9.49
N ILE A 32 -4.25 -2.20 -9.86
CA ILE A 32 -4.79 -1.21 -10.81
C ILE A 32 -4.71 0.19 -10.19
N PHE A 33 -5.18 0.37 -8.96
CA PHE A 33 -5.06 1.65 -8.26
C PHE A 33 -3.60 2.14 -8.21
N TRP A 34 -2.68 1.24 -7.85
CA TRP A 34 -1.26 1.55 -7.76
C TRP A 34 -0.66 1.98 -9.12
N ASN A 35 -1.03 1.29 -10.19
CA ASN A 35 -0.57 1.57 -11.55
C ASN A 35 -1.20 2.87 -12.11
N CYS A 36 -2.47 3.17 -11.80
CA CYS A 36 -3.12 4.43 -12.18
C CYS A 36 -2.39 5.67 -11.64
N LEU A 37 -1.70 5.56 -10.49
CA LEU A 37 -0.89 6.67 -9.98
C LEU A 37 0.24 7.05 -10.94
N VAL A 38 0.82 6.09 -11.67
CA VAL A 38 1.86 6.35 -12.67
C VAL A 38 1.28 7.04 -13.90
N GLU A 39 0.05 6.69 -14.28
CA GLU A 39 -0.65 7.31 -15.40
C GLU A 39 -0.97 8.78 -15.11
N LEU A 40 -1.34 9.11 -13.87
CA LEU A 40 -1.56 10.48 -13.42
C LEU A 40 -0.29 11.34 -13.55
N ASP A 41 0.89 10.81 -13.23
CA ASP A 41 2.14 11.55 -13.41
C ASP A 41 2.41 11.90 -14.88
N ASN A 42 2.11 10.95 -15.77
CA ASN A 42 2.28 11.14 -17.21
C ASN A 42 1.29 12.15 -17.80
N GLU A 43 0.05 12.14 -17.32
CA GLU A 43 -1.02 13.04 -17.79
C GLU A 43 -0.81 14.48 -17.32
N TYR A 44 -0.42 14.66 -16.05
CA TYR A 44 -0.33 15.98 -15.44
C TYR A 44 1.09 16.55 -15.39
N GLY A 45 2.12 15.73 -15.71
CA GLY A 45 3.52 16.15 -15.70
C GLY A 45 4.03 16.53 -14.31
N VAL A 46 3.46 15.93 -13.26
CA VAL A 46 3.82 16.19 -11.86
C VAL A 46 4.21 14.86 -11.22
N GLU A 47 5.26 14.83 -10.39
CA GLU A 47 5.66 13.67 -9.57
C GLU A 47 4.69 13.46 -8.39
N ILE A 48 3.39 13.35 -8.67
CA ILE A 48 2.34 13.18 -7.66
C ILE A 48 2.37 11.74 -7.12
N SER A 49 2.71 10.76 -7.96
CA SER A 49 2.66 9.35 -7.63
C SER A 49 3.61 9.02 -6.49
N GLU A 50 4.84 9.54 -6.45
CA GLU A 50 5.78 9.23 -5.39
C GLU A 50 5.31 9.79 -4.03
N VAL A 51 4.77 11.01 -4.02
CA VAL A 51 4.22 11.63 -2.82
C VAL A 51 3.00 10.86 -2.31
N ILE A 52 2.09 10.45 -3.20
CA ILE A 52 0.91 9.66 -2.85
C ILE A 52 1.31 8.26 -2.38
N LYS A 53 2.13 7.53 -3.15
CA LYS A 53 2.60 6.17 -2.82
C LYS A 53 3.29 6.14 -1.47
N SER A 54 4.22 7.07 -1.23
CA SER A 54 4.94 7.15 0.04
C SER A 54 4.01 7.49 1.22
N SER A 55 3.06 8.41 1.03
CA SER A 55 2.07 8.75 2.06
C SER A 55 1.14 7.57 2.36
N TYR A 56 0.75 6.82 1.34
CA TYR A 56 -0.14 5.68 1.45
C TYR A 56 0.52 4.51 2.18
N ILE A 57 1.76 4.15 1.79
CA ILE A 57 2.55 3.12 2.50
C ILE A 57 2.77 3.52 3.97
N LYS A 58 3.11 4.79 4.26
CA LYS A 58 3.24 5.29 5.64
C LYS A 58 1.95 5.17 6.43
N GLY A 59 0.82 5.46 5.80
CA GLY A 59 -0.51 5.31 6.40
C GLY A 59 -0.80 3.87 6.84
N ILE A 60 -0.52 2.90 5.96
CA ILE A 60 -0.69 1.46 6.24
C ILE A 60 0.21 1.03 7.39
N ALA A 61 1.50 1.37 7.33
CA ALA A 61 2.46 1.03 8.37
C ALA A 61 2.03 1.58 9.75
N LYS A 62 1.54 2.82 9.78
CA LYS A 62 1.02 3.45 11.00
C LYS A 62 -0.26 2.77 11.49
N GLY A 63 -1.18 2.43 10.60
CA GLY A 63 -2.41 1.71 10.94
C GLY A 63 -2.13 0.36 11.61
N ILE A 64 -1.23 -0.44 11.01
CA ILE A 64 -0.79 -1.73 11.57
C ILE A 64 -0.18 -1.53 12.97
N MET A 65 0.76 -0.59 13.11
CA MET A 65 1.38 -0.26 14.40
C MET A 65 0.33 0.08 15.47
N LEU A 66 -0.66 0.92 15.15
CA LEU A 66 -1.73 1.27 16.09
C LEU A 66 -2.56 0.05 16.49
N THR A 67 -2.96 -0.80 15.53
CA THR A 67 -3.75 -2.00 15.85
C THR A 67 -3.01 -2.95 16.77
N MET A 68 -1.69 -3.12 16.60
CA MET A 68 -0.88 -3.97 17.48
C MET A 68 -0.78 -3.40 18.89
N THR A 69 -0.59 -2.08 19.04
CA THR A 69 -0.58 -1.44 20.37
C THR A 69 -1.91 -1.57 21.11
N MET A 70 -3.01 -1.78 20.39
CA MET A 70 -4.34 -1.96 20.99
C MET A 70 -4.64 -3.41 21.38
N ILE A 71 -3.97 -4.40 20.77
CA ILE A 71 -4.30 -5.83 20.92
C ILE A 71 -3.45 -6.54 21.98
N ASP A 72 -2.40 -5.90 22.54
CA ASP A 72 -1.52 -6.50 23.58
C ASP A 72 -1.02 -7.91 23.20
N LEU A 73 -0.52 -8.02 21.97
CA LEU A 73 0.05 -9.26 21.44
C LEU A 73 1.37 -9.59 22.17
N ASN A 74 1.62 -10.87 22.46
CA ASN A 74 2.82 -11.35 23.13
C ASN A 74 4.07 -11.21 22.24
N GLU A 75 5.25 -10.95 22.84
CA GLU A 75 6.56 -10.74 22.19
C GLU A 75 6.94 -11.74 21.07
N SER A 76 6.49 -12.99 21.14
CA SER A 76 6.74 -14.01 20.10
C SER A 76 5.93 -13.85 18.82
N ASP A 77 4.81 -13.12 18.86
CA ASP A 77 3.97 -12.80 17.69
C ASP A 77 4.45 -11.52 16.96
N HIS A 78 5.41 -10.80 17.55
CA HIS A 78 5.95 -9.56 16.99
C HIS A 78 6.82 -9.77 15.75
N GLU A 79 7.49 -10.93 15.62
CA GLU A 79 8.43 -11.17 14.52
C GLU A 79 7.72 -11.39 13.17
N ILE A 80 6.48 -11.91 13.20
CA ILE A 80 5.68 -12.22 12.00
C ILE A 80 4.92 -11.00 11.46
N VAL A 81 4.74 -9.95 12.28
CA VAL A 81 3.88 -8.80 11.97
C VAL A 81 4.63 -7.46 12.00
N LEU A 82 5.92 -7.42 12.37
CA LEU A 82 6.71 -6.18 12.28
C LEU A 82 7.11 -5.87 10.83
N PHE A 83 6.16 -5.25 10.13
CA PHE A 83 6.46 -4.03 9.42
C PHE A 83 7.13 -3.05 10.39
N ASN A 84 8.46 -3.14 10.50
CA ASN A 84 9.21 -2.21 11.32
C ASN A 84 8.97 -0.80 10.75
N TYR A 85 8.14 0.00 11.42
CA TYR A 85 7.74 1.32 10.97
C TYR A 85 8.97 2.20 10.68
N ASN A 86 10.03 2.07 11.49
CA ASN A 86 11.28 2.79 11.27
C ASN A 86 11.98 2.32 9.99
N PHE A 87 11.96 1.02 9.70
CA PHE A 87 12.48 0.48 8.44
C PHE A 87 11.68 1.02 7.24
N ILE A 88 10.36 0.97 7.30
CA ILE A 88 9.49 1.45 6.20
C ILE A 88 9.70 2.93 5.97
N ASN A 89 9.76 3.73 7.04
CA ASN A 89 9.94 5.16 6.91
C ASN A 89 11.33 5.52 6.36
N SER A 90 12.36 4.69 6.61
CA SER A 90 13.70 4.89 6.07
C SER A 90 13.89 4.34 4.65
N HIS A 91 13.09 3.36 4.22
CA HIS A 91 13.20 2.68 2.91
C HIS A 91 11.95 2.85 2.06
N ILE A 92 11.18 3.92 2.28
CA ILE A 92 9.85 4.09 1.68
C ILE A 92 9.91 4.12 0.15
N ILE A 93 10.97 4.71 -0.41
CA ILE A 93 11.19 4.86 -1.84
C ILE A 93 11.55 3.50 -2.44
N GLU A 94 12.44 2.75 -1.80
CA GLU A 94 12.86 1.41 -2.21
C GLU A 94 11.68 0.43 -2.14
N ILE A 95 10.87 0.51 -1.09
CA ILE A 95 9.63 -0.28 -0.96
C ILE A 95 8.70 0.04 -2.12
N SER A 96 8.46 1.33 -2.41
CA SER A 96 7.61 1.74 -3.53
C SER A 96 8.12 1.19 -4.87
N LYS A 97 9.43 1.24 -5.13
CA LYS A 97 10.03 0.71 -6.37
C LYS A 97 9.87 -0.80 -6.49
N VAL A 98 10.08 -1.53 -5.39
CA VAL A 98 9.86 -2.98 -5.39
C VAL A 98 8.40 -3.31 -5.65
N MET A 99 7.47 -2.55 -5.07
CA MET A 99 6.03 -2.71 -5.33
C MET A 99 5.66 -2.38 -6.78
N ASP A 100 6.25 -1.34 -7.37
CA ASP A 100 6.09 -1.03 -8.80
C ASP A 100 6.53 -2.22 -9.66
N ASP A 101 7.69 -2.81 -9.38
CA ASP A 101 8.18 -3.97 -10.10
C ASP A 101 7.30 -5.21 -9.92
N LEU A 102 6.73 -5.41 -8.73
CA LEU A 102 5.83 -6.53 -8.45
C LEU A 102 4.48 -6.35 -9.16
N TYR A 103 3.90 -5.15 -9.16
CA TYR A 103 2.61 -4.87 -9.81
C TYR A 103 2.69 -4.78 -11.34
N LYS A 104 3.88 -4.79 -11.94
CA LYS A 104 4.04 -5.00 -13.39
C LYS A 104 3.59 -6.38 -13.86
N ASP A 105 3.63 -7.39 -12.98
CA ASP A 105 3.10 -8.72 -13.29
C ASP A 105 1.56 -8.72 -13.09
N PRO A 106 0.76 -8.97 -14.13
CA PRO A 106 -0.70 -9.02 -14.02
C PRO A 106 -1.19 -10.05 -12.99
N ALA A 107 -0.45 -11.13 -12.75
CA ALA A 107 -0.80 -12.12 -11.73
C ALA A 107 -0.70 -11.57 -10.29
N ASN A 108 -0.05 -10.42 -10.11
CA ASN A 108 0.06 -9.73 -8.82
C ASN A 108 -0.99 -8.64 -8.61
N ALA A 109 -1.83 -8.33 -9.62
CA ALA A 109 -2.77 -7.22 -9.56
C ALA A 109 -3.77 -7.32 -8.38
N LEU A 110 -4.13 -8.55 -8.01
CA LEU A 110 -5.07 -8.85 -6.92
C LEU A 110 -4.40 -9.02 -5.56
N ILE A 111 -3.07 -9.05 -5.49
CA ILE A 111 -2.38 -9.14 -4.20
C ILE A 111 -2.69 -7.86 -3.42
N LYS A 112 -3.20 -8.02 -2.19
CA LYS A 112 -3.53 -6.90 -1.33
C LYS A 112 -2.28 -6.10 -0.98
N LEU A 113 -2.48 -4.80 -0.75
CA LEU A 113 -1.37 -3.89 -0.57
C LEU A 113 -0.55 -4.15 0.70
N ASP A 114 -1.18 -4.59 1.78
CA ASP A 114 -0.51 -5.03 3.01
C ASP A 114 0.43 -6.21 2.74
N TRP A 115 -0.02 -7.19 1.96
CA TRP A 115 0.81 -8.29 1.48
C TRP A 115 1.91 -7.81 0.55
N MET A 116 1.61 -6.89 -0.37
CA MET A 116 2.61 -6.37 -1.31
C MET A 116 3.73 -5.63 -0.59
N CYS A 117 3.39 -4.80 0.39
CA CYS A 117 4.36 -4.16 1.26
C CYS A 117 5.23 -5.21 2.00
N ARG A 118 4.66 -6.36 2.38
CA ARG A 118 5.38 -7.41 3.15
C ARG A 118 6.34 -8.16 2.25
N ILE A 119 5.90 -8.48 1.04
CA ILE A 119 6.73 -9.06 -0.01
C ILE A 119 7.89 -8.10 -0.32
N ALA A 120 7.60 -6.81 -0.50
CA ALA A 120 8.62 -5.80 -0.77
C ALA A 120 9.64 -5.68 0.37
N TYR A 121 9.17 -5.64 1.62
CA TYR A 121 10.02 -5.66 2.81
C TYR A 121 10.95 -6.87 2.86
N SER A 122 10.40 -8.07 2.69
CA SER A 122 11.14 -9.34 2.72
C SER A 122 12.19 -9.38 1.59
N LYS A 123 11.82 -8.93 0.40
CA LYS A 123 12.72 -8.82 -0.76
C LYS A 123 13.87 -7.86 -0.51
N LEU A 124 13.64 -6.71 0.13
CA LEU A 124 14.70 -5.76 0.49
C LEU A 124 15.67 -6.31 1.55
N ARG A 125 15.22 -7.26 2.37
CA ARG A 125 16.09 -7.98 3.33
C ARG A 125 16.87 -9.13 2.69
N GLY A 126 16.62 -9.43 1.41
CA GLY A 126 17.23 -10.57 0.72
C GLY A 126 16.60 -11.91 1.09
N GLU A 127 15.37 -11.91 1.62
CA GLU A 127 14.62 -13.13 1.91
C GLU A 127 13.99 -13.69 0.63
N ASP A 128 13.77 -15.02 0.58
CA ASP A 128 12.97 -15.62 -0.49
C ASP A 128 11.49 -15.25 -0.32
N VAL A 129 10.89 -14.74 -1.40
CA VAL A 129 9.52 -14.20 -1.39
C VAL A 129 8.54 -15.03 -2.21
N GLU A 130 8.99 -16.08 -2.88
CA GLU A 130 8.13 -16.84 -3.80
C GLU A 130 6.92 -17.44 -3.07
N SER A 131 7.13 -17.98 -1.87
CA SER A 131 6.04 -18.50 -1.03
C SER A 131 5.06 -17.42 -0.59
N LEU A 132 5.54 -16.19 -0.34
CA LEU A 132 4.70 -15.05 0.04
C LEU A 132 3.86 -14.57 -1.15
N ILE A 133 4.45 -14.50 -2.35
CA ILE A 133 3.74 -14.14 -3.58
C ILE A 133 2.62 -15.13 -3.86
N ARG A 134 2.92 -16.44 -3.85
CA ARG A 134 1.92 -17.48 -4.07
C ARG A 134 0.77 -17.40 -3.07
N THR A 135 1.09 -17.16 -1.80
CA THR A 135 0.07 -17.00 -0.74
C THR A 135 -0.77 -15.74 -0.97
N GLY A 136 -0.12 -14.63 -1.32
CA GLY A 136 -0.80 -13.37 -1.64
C GLY A 136 -1.76 -13.50 -2.81
N ARG A 137 -1.38 -14.22 -3.87
CA ARG A 137 -2.25 -14.50 -5.03
C ARG A 137 -3.48 -15.31 -4.64
N ALA A 138 -3.27 -16.42 -3.93
CA ALA A 138 -4.36 -17.27 -3.46
C ALA A 138 -5.36 -16.49 -2.56
N LEU A 139 -4.86 -15.60 -1.69
CA LEU A 139 -5.72 -14.77 -0.83
C LEU A 139 -6.48 -13.68 -1.61
N GLY A 140 -5.89 -13.15 -2.69
CA GLY A 140 -6.55 -12.20 -3.59
C GLY A 140 -7.72 -12.82 -4.36
N GLU A 141 -7.62 -14.10 -4.73
CA GLU A 141 -8.65 -14.85 -5.45
C GLU A 141 -9.84 -15.28 -4.57
N ILE A 142 -9.66 -15.34 -3.24
CA ILE A 142 -10.70 -15.83 -2.30
C ILE A 142 -11.69 -14.72 -1.88
N LEU A 143 -11.41 -13.44 -2.14
CA LEU A 143 -12.34 -12.38 -1.78
C LEU A 143 -13.59 -12.44 -2.69
N PRO A 144 -14.80 -12.63 -2.13
CA PRO A 144 -16.03 -12.54 -2.91
C PRO A 144 -16.32 -11.09 -3.27
N ASP A 145 -17.02 -10.89 -4.39
CA ASP A 145 -17.52 -9.62 -4.95
C ASP A 145 -18.44 -8.78 -4.02
N ASN A 146 -18.41 -9.00 -2.70
CA ASN A 146 -19.33 -8.42 -1.73
C ASN A 146 -18.58 -7.61 -0.67
N PHE A 147 -18.18 -6.39 -1.01
CA PHE A 147 -18.03 -5.26 -0.09
C PHE A 147 -18.49 -3.98 -0.77
#